data_AF-A0A7S4PIF8-F1
#
_entry.id   AF-A0A7S4PIF8-F1
#
_cell.length_a   1.000
_cell.length_b   1.000
_cell.length_c   1.000
_cell.angle_alpha   90.00
_cell.angle_beta   90.00
_cell.angle_gamma   90.00
#
_symmetry.space_group_name_H-M   'P 1'
#
loop_
_entity.id
_entity.type
_entity.pdbx_description
1 polymer ?
#
loop_
_entity_poly.entity_id
_entity_poly.type
_entity_poly.pdbx_seq_one_letter_code
_entity_poly.pdbx_strand_id
1 'polypeptide(L)'
;TNATEFGGDFVVPSYRTGLFLDPKGRGGVTGYDMAVALPAREADGAEGQDELFKETNKVFDVTDGSIEMAVNKIDPETKEIAGVFVSEQLSDTDMGAKAPKKILLKGVFYGRIED
;
A
#
# COMPACT_ATOMS: atom_id res chain seq x y z
N THR A 1 -6.55 -11.80 -32.84
CA THR A 1 -7.64 -12.32 -31.99
C THR A 1 -8.00 -11.22 -31.02
N ASN A 2 -9.18 -10.61 -31.12
CA ASN A 2 -9.53 -9.39 -30.35
C ASN A 2 -10.17 -9.72 -28.99
N ALA A 3 -9.67 -10.76 -28.31
CA ALA A 3 -10.28 -11.30 -27.07
C ALA A 3 -9.20 -11.86 -26.13
N THR A 4 -8.10 -11.13 -25.97
CA THR A 4 -7.06 -11.48 -24.99
C THR A 4 -7.39 -10.81 -23.67
N GLU A 5 -7.67 -11.62 -22.66
CA GLU A 5 -7.84 -11.20 -21.28
C GLU A 5 -6.75 -11.86 -20.43
N PHE A 6 -6.26 -11.13 -19.45
CA PHE A 6 -5.28 -11.63 -18.51
C PHE A 6 -5.38 -10.88 -17.18
N GLY A 7 -5.08 -11.58 -16.11
CA GLY A 7 -5.11 -11.03 -14.77
C GLY A 7 -4.06 -11.68 -13.89
N GLY A 8 -3.88 -11.12 -12.71
CA GLY A 8 -2.95 -11.64 -11.72
C GLY A 8 -2.96 -10.84 -10.44
N ASP A 9 -2.34 -11.44 -9.43
CA ASP A 9 -2.11 -10.81 -8.14
C ASP A 9 -0.79 -10.03 -8.15
N PHE A 10 -0.74 -8.95 -7.38
CA PHE A 10 0.45 -8.14 -7.19
C PHE A 10 0.61 -7.71 -5.74
N VAL A 11 1.86 -7.48 -5.33
CA VAL A 11 2.18 -7.04 -3.98
C VAL A 11 1.95 -5.53 -3.86
N VAL A 12 1.21 -5.14 -2.84
CA VAL A 12 1.02 -3.75 -2.41
C VAL A 12 1.87 -3.52 -1.17
N PRO A 13 3.05 -2.87 -1.29
CA PRO A 13 3.86 -2.54 -0.13
C PRO A 13 3.18 -1.47 0.72
N SER A 14 3.62 -1.35 1.98
CA SER A 14 3.23 -0.25 2.84
C SER A 14 3.40 1.09 2.12
N TYR A 15 2.40 1.97 2.27
CA TYR A 15 2.42 3.30 1.68
C TYR A 15 3.62 4.13 2.17
N ARG A 16 4.15 3.82 3.36
CA ARG A 16 5.33 4.46 3.94
C ARG A 16 6.40 3.43 4.28
N THR A 17 7.65 3.76 3.97
CA THR A 17 8.81 2.91 4.27
C THR A 17 9.28 3.11 5.71
N GLY A 18 10.15 2.21 6.18
CA GLY A 18 10.60 2.21 7.57
C GLY A 18 11.32 3.49 8.04
N LEU A 19 11.88 4.29 7.12
CA LEU A 19 12.54 5.57 7.43
C LEU A 19 11.57 6.75 7.52
N PHE A 20 10.29 6.55 7.21
CA PHE A 20 9.29 7.59 7.42
C PHE A 20 9.11 7.87 8.91
N LEU A 21 8.97 9.15 9.26
CA LEU A 21 8.68 9.61 10.62
C LEU A 21 7.29 10.23 10.68
N ASP A 22 6.51 9.83 11.67
CA ASP A 22 5.27 10.51 11.99
C ASP A 22 5.53 11.91 12.56
N PRO A 23 4.50 12.76 12.74
CA PRO A 23 4.68 14.14 13.23
C PRO A 23 5.29 14.25 14.63
N LYS A 24 5.43 13.14 15.36
CA LYS A 24 6.07 13.07 16.69
C LYS A 24 7.45 12.40 16.62
N GLY A 25 7.99 12.20 15.41
CA GLY A 25 9.31 11.64 15.19
C GLY A 25 9.38 10.14 15.44
N ARG A 26 8.25 9.41 15.36
CA ARG A 26 8.20 7.95 15.52
C ARG A 26 8.18 7.28 14.15
N GLY A 27 8.99 6.25 13.93
CA GLY A 27 9.11 5.53 12.67
C GLY A 27 9.33 4.03 12.89
N GLY A 28 9.40 3.27 11.80
CA GLY A 28 9.55 1.81 11.87
C GLY A 28 10.99 1.35 12.08
N VAL A 29 11.95 1.99 11.40
CA VAL A 29 13.38 1.66 11.48
C VAL A 29 14.15 2.66 12.34
N THR A 30 13.67 3.89 12.43
CA THR A 30 14.28 4.98 13.20
C THR A 30 13.20 5.85 13.83
N GLY A 31 13.59 6.76 14.72
CA GLY A 31 12.69 7.61 15.49
C GLY A 31 12.48 7.13 16.92
N TYR A 32 11.58 7.81 17.62
CA TYR A 32 11.18 7.45 18.98
C TYR A 32 10.25 6.23 18.98
N ASP A 33 10.37 5.39 20.01
CA ASP A 33 9.54 4.22 20.30
C ASP A 33 8.38 4.52 21.26
N MET A 34 8.32 5.73 21.81
CA MET A 34 7.32 6.20 22.76
C MET A 34 6.67 7.52 22.30
N ALA A 35 5.55 7.90 22.92
CA ALA A 35 5.01 9.25 22.82
C ALA A 35 5.86 10.22 23.64
N VAL A 36 6.96 10.70 23.04
CA VAL A 36 7.96 11.57 23.69
C VAL A 36 7.39 12.86 24.30
N ALA A 37 6.21 13.30 23.81
CA ALA A 37 5.52 14.48 24.35
C ALA A 37 4.81 14.24 25.69
N LEU A 38 4.65 12.98 26.14
CA LEU A 38 3.90 12.60 27.34
C LEU A 38 4.76 11.73 28.29
N PRO A 39 5.90 12.24 28.79
CA PRO A 39 6.82 11.46 29.63
C PRO A 39 6.18 10.99 30.95
N ALA A 40 5.25 11.76 31.51
CA ALA A 40 4.54 11.38 32.73
C ALA A 40 3.62 10.17 32.53
N ARG A 41 3.15 9.92 31.30
CA ARG A 41 2.30 8.77 30.98
C ARG A 41 3.10 7.47 30.91
N GLU A 42 4.38 7.55 30.54
CA GLU A 42 5.30 6.40 30.57
C GLU A 42 5.75 6.06 32.00
N ALA A 43 5.78 7.05 32.89
CA ALA A 43 6.38 6.95 34.22
C ALA A 43 5.45 6.38 35.30
N ASP A 44 4.24 5.92 34.96
CA ASP A 44 3.23 5.50 35.94
C ASP A 44 3.53 4.15 36.62
N GLY A 45 4.46 3.36 36.06
CA GLY A 45 4.86 2.04 36.58
C GLY A 45 3.81 0.94 36.44
N ALA A 46 2.74 1.19 35.67
CA ALA A 46 1.62 0.30 35.40
C ALA A 46 1.44 0.10 33.88
N GLU A 47 0.30 0.49 33.31
CA GLU A 47 -0.03 0.28 31.88
C GLU A 47 0.62 1.33 30.95
N GLY A 48 1.29 2.35 31.50
CA GLY A 48 2.11 3.29 30.75
C GLY A 48 1.45 3.85 29.48
N GLN A 49 2.04 3.52 28.33
CA GLN A 49 1.56 3.91 27.01
C GLN A 49 0.94 2.77 26.20
N ASP A 50 0.45 1.71 26.84
CA ASP A 50 -0.13 0.55 26.15
C ASP A 50 -1.30 0.93 25.24
N GLU A 51 -2.14 1.88 25.66
CA GLU A 51 -3.24 2.41 24.83
C GLU A 51 -2.75 3.13 23.56
N LEU A 52 -1.51 3.62 23.55
CA LEU A 52 -0.86 4.29 22.41
C LEU A 52 0.06 3.35 21.63
N PHE A 53 0.17 2.09 22.04
CA PHE A 53 1.09 1.13 21.44
C PHE A 53 0.82 0.94 19.95
N LYS A 54 -0.45 1.01 19.55
CA LYS A 54 -0.86 0.91 18.14
C LYS A 54 -0.29 2.06 17.28
N GLU A 55 -0.06 3.22 17.88
CA GLU A 55 0.48 4.40 17.21
C GLU A 55 1.99 4.53 17.37
N THR A 56 2.59 3.99 18.44
CA THR A 56 4.05 4.02 18.66
C THR A 56 4.76 2.88 17.93
N ASN A 57 4.15 1.70 17.87
CA ASN A 57 4.67 0.57 17.11
C ASN A 57 4.33 0.72 15.62
N LYS A 58 5.29 1.18 14.83
CA LYS A 58 5.12 1.41 13.39
C LYS A 58 5.41 0.13 12.60
N VAL A 59 4.37 -0.42 11.98
CA VAL A 59 4.45 -1.68 11.23
C VAL A 59 4.59 -1.42 9.72
N PHE A 60 5.44 -2.21 9.05
CA PHE A 60 5.51 -2.26 7.60
C PHE A 60 4.55 -3.33 7.08
N ASP A 61 3.30 -2.94 6.81
CA ASP A 61 2.29 -3.84 6.30
C ASP A 61 2.46 -4.09 4.80
N VAL A 62 2.48 -5.36 4.41
CA VAL A 62 2.46 -5.78 3.01
C VAL A 62 1.13 -6.49 2.77
N THR A 63 0.43 -6.07 1.74
CA THR A 63 -0.87 -6.63 1.36
C THR A 63 -0.86 -7.06 -0.10
N ASP A 64 -1.87 -7.81 -0.51
CA ASP A 64 -2.04 -8.21 -1.91
C ASP A 64 -3.10 -7.36 -2.59
N GLY A 65 -2.89 -7.11 -3.88
CA GLY A 65 -3.86 -6.56 -4.82
C GLY A 65 -4.07 -7.51 -5.98
N SER A 66 -5.15 -7.33 -6.72
CA SER A 66 -5.46 -8.08 -7.93
C SER A 66 -5.80 -7.14 -9.08
N ILE A 67 -5.44 -7.54 -10.29
CA ILE A 67 -5.73 -6.78 -11.50
C ILE A 67 -6.20 -7.71 -12.61
N GLU A 68 -7.22 -7.27 -13.33
CA GLU A 68 -7.79 -7.92 -14.49
C GLU A 68 -7.73 -6.95 -15.67
N MET A 69 -7.22 -7.42 -16.81
CA MET A 69 -7.00 -6.63 -18.01
C MET A 69 -7.68 -7.28 -19.22
N ALA A 70 -8.30 -6.46 -20.05
CA ALA A 70 -8.93 -6.88 -21.30
C ALA A 70 -8.40 -6.05 -22.47
N VAL A 71 -7.76 -6.69 -23.45
CA VAL A 71 -7.22 -6.05 -24.66
C VAL A 71 -8.36 -5.74 -25.63
N ASN A 72 -8.49 -4.48 -26.03
CA ASN A 72 -9.54 -4.00 -26.93
C ASN A 72 -9.02 -3.54 -28.30
N LYS A 73 -7.77 -3.08 -28.36
CA LYS A 73 -7.12 -2.56 -29.57
C LYS A 73 -5.74 -3.17 -29.72
N ILE A 74 -5.40 -3.53 -30.95
CA ILE A 74 -4.12 -4.13 -31.32
C ILE A 74 -3.64 -3.43 -32.59
N ASP A 75 -2.42 -2.92 -32.55
CA ASP A 75 -1.69 -2.47 -33.73
C ASP A 75 -0.54 -3.46 -34.02
N PRO A 76 -0.68 -4.29 -35.07
CA PRO A 76 0.34 -5.28 -35.40
C PRO A 76 1.58 -4.68 -36.06
N GLU A 77 1.51 -3.48 -36.65
CA GLU A 77 2.66 -2.85 -37.33
C GLU A 77 3.67 -2.35 -36.30
N THR A 78 3.18 -1.77 -35.20
CA THR A 78 3.98 -1.22 -34.11
C THR A 78 4.12 -2.15 -32.91
N LYS A 79 3.43 -3.31 -32.93
CA LYS A 79 3.32 -4.28 -31.83
C LYS A 79 2.73 -3.67 -30.55
N GLU A 80 1.78 -2.76 -30.69
CA GLU A 80 1.14 -2.07 -29.58
C GLU A 80 -0.23 -2.69 -29.25
N ILE A 81 -0.57 -2.71 -27.97
CA ILE A 81 -1.87 -3.13 -27.45
C ILE A 81 -2.43 -2.07 -26.51
N ALA A 82 -3.75 -1.91 -26.53
CA ALA A 82 -4.45 -1.06 -25.57
C ALA A 82 -5.77 -1.68 -25.16
N GLY A 83 -6.23 -1.37 -23.96
CA GLY A 83 -7.38 -2.04 -23.39
C GLY A 83 -7.93 -1.34 -22.16
N VAL A 84 -8.77 -2.05 -21.42
CA VAL A 84 -9.32 -1.62 -20.13
C VAL A 84 -8.83 -2.53 -19.03
N PHE A 85 -8.72 -1.99 -17.82
CA PHE A 85 -8.40 -2.77 -16.64
C PHE A 85 -9.36 -2.48 -15.49
N VAL A 86 -9.49 -3.46 -14.61
CA VAL A 86 -10.11 -3.35 -13.30
C VAL A 86 -9.09 -3.85 -12.29
N SER A 87 -8.79 -3.04 -11.27
CA SER A 87 -7.85 -3.42 -10.21
C SER A 87 -8.47 -3.22 -8.83
N GLU A 88 -8.27 -4.19 -7.96
CA GLU A 88 -8.65 -4.14 -6.55
C GLU A 88 -7.41 -4.17 -5.67
N GLN A 89 -7.32 -3.28 -4.70
CA GLN A 89 -6.21 -3.28 -3.74
C GLN A 89 -6.63 -2.65 -2.40
N LEU A 90 -5.82 -2.86 -1.37
CA LEU A 90 -5.99 -2.21 -0.08
C LEU A 90 -5.30 -0.83 -0.04
N SER A 91 -5.84 0.07 0.79
CA SER A 91 -5.27 1.40 1.03
C SER A 91 -4.21 1.40 2.13
N ASP A 92 -3.61 2.58 2.36
CA ASP A 92 -2.73 2.87 3.49
C ASP A 92 -3.33 2.48 4.87
N THR A 93 -2.47 1.93 5.75
CA THR A 93 -2.76 1.56 7.14
C THR A 93 -2.18 2.53 8.17
N ASP A 94 -1.52 3.62 7.74
CA ASP A 94 -0.80 4.54 8.62
C ASP A 94 0.25 3.82 9.49
N MET A 95 0.98 2.88 8.87
CA MET A 95 1.95 1.99 9.54
C MET A 95 1.31 1.12 10.64
N GLY A 96 0.15 0.53 10.36
CA GLY A 96 -0.59 -0.35 11.29
C GLY A 96 -1.59 0.37 12.22
N ALA A 97 -1.62 1.71 12.22
CA ALA A 97 -2.46 2.49 13.13
C ALA A 97 -3.97 2.46 12.76
N LYS A 98 -4.32 2.24 11.49
CA LYS A 98 -5.73 2.18 11.03
C LYS A 98 -5.97 0.99 10.09
N ALA A 99 -7.22 0.54 10.04
CA ALA A 99 -7.62 -0.50 9.09
C ALA A 99 -7.59 0.04 7.65
N PRO A 100 -7.05 -0.72 6.68
CA PRO A 100 -7.06 -0.32 5.28
C PRO A 100 -8.48 -0.40 4.70
N LYS A 101 -8.75 0.42 3.68
CA LYS A 101 -9.99 0.38 2.90
C LYS A 101 -9.74 -0.32 1.57
N LYS A 102 -10.77 -0.99 1.04
CA LYS A 102 -10.75 -1.55 -0.30
C LYS A 102 -10.89 -0.43 -1.34
N ILE A 103 -9.95 -0.38 -2.29
CA ILE A 103 -9.92 0.54 -3.42
C ILE A 103 -10.19 -0.26 -4.70
N LEU A 104 -11.10 0.24 -5.54
CA LEU A 104 -11.42 -0.30 -6.85
C LEU A 104 -11.07 0.74 -7.91
N LEU A 105 -10.13 0.40 -8.78
CA LEU A 105 -9.66 1.24 -9.88
C LEU A 105 -10.18 0.66 -11.20
N LYS A 106 -10.72 1.52 -12.07
CA LYS A 106 -11.12 1.15 -13.43
C LYS A 106 -10.52 2.17 -14.38
N GLY A 107 -9.90 1.70 -15.44
CA GLY A 107 -9.20 2.58 -16.36
C GLY A 107 -8.84 1.92 -17.67
N VAL A 108 -7.99 2.60 -18.42
CA VAL A 108 -7.42 2.12 -19.68
C VAL A 108 -5.94 1.82 -19.48
N PHE A 109 -5.43 0.83 -20.21
CA PHE A 109 -4.01 0.52 -20.24
C PHE A 109 -3.46 0.52 -21.66
N TYR A 110 -2.14 0.60 -21.75
CA TYR A 110 -1.35 0.52 -22.97
C TYR A 110 -0.14 -0.36 -22.69
N GLY A 111 0.28 -1.13 -23.69
CA GLY A 111 1.51 -1.92 -23.65
C GLY A 111 2.09 -2.12 -25.04
N ARG A 112 3.39 -2.38 -25.12
CA ARG A 112 4.08 -2.77 -26.36
C ARG A 112 4.75 -4.11 -26.16
N ILE A 113 4.66 -4.98 -27.15
CA ILE A 113 5.25 -6.32 -27.11
C ILE A 113 6.65 -6.24 -27.74
N GLU A 114 7.66 -6.62 -26.97
CA GLU A 114 9.05 -6.74 -27.43
C GLU A 114 9.45 -8.22 -27.52
N ASP A 115 10.36 -8.52 -28.46
CA ASP A 115 10.93 -9.86 -28.68
C ASP A 115 12.21 -10.06 -27.84
#